data_AF-A0A0L0LDS2-F1
#
_entry.id   AF-A0A0L0LDS2-F1
#
_cell.length_a   1.000
_cell.length_b   1.000
_cell.length_c   1.000
_cell.angle_alpha   90.00
_cell.angle_beta   90.00
_cell.angle_gamma   90.00
#
_symmetry.space_group_name_H-M   'P 1'
#
loop_
_entity.id
_entity.type
_entity.pdbx_description
1 polymer ?
#
loop_
_entity_poly.entity_id
_entity_poly.type
_entity_poly.pdbx_seq_one_letter_code
_entity_poly.pdbx_strand_id
1 'polypeptide(L)'
;MRYLLTLALFIFVLFGLSTDLASAEPTPFYDYTPLAELPGTTRPGTGAVNAATYIPGIIKLTIGVAGALSVLMIIFGGIQYMSTDAISGKSDAKERIQNAIYGLVLAIGSYTILYTINPNFVKIDLGLTRYAPPVIENTAGQIGQPWPEDDGNRAILRANTIGINNSNCVSIGDKNCTSVYGMSSRIINALIRLKEACPTCLLTITGGTEYWLHSEGTQHRPGGRVVDLRLDSQLFNFLEKNGFKSEGTGCTTGSQRFVYDGGTYVNETIAGNSPHWHVCF
;
A
#
# COMPACT_ATOMS: atom_id res chain seq x y z
N MET A 1 -34.41 7.87 27.81
CA MET A 1 -33.28 8.82 27.82
C MET A 1 -32.00 8.25 28.43
N ARG A 2 -32.05 7.54 29.57
CA ARG A 2 -30.87 6.88 30.17
C ARG A 2 -30.14 5.90 29.23
N TYR A 3 -30.86 5.03 28.53
CA TYR A 3 -30.26 4.05 27.62
C TYR A 3 -29.67 4.67 26.33
N LEU A 4 -30.23 5.79 25.88
CA LEU A 4 -29.76 6.55 24.71
C LEU A 4 -28.44 7.26 25.00
N LEU A 5 -28.29 7.80 26.22
CA LEU A 5 -27.03 8.38 26.66
C LEU A 5 -25.94 7.32 26.84
N THR A 6 -26.26 6.14 27.39
CA THR A 6 -25.29 5.05 27.51
C THR A 6 -24.90 4.46 26.16
N LEU A 7 -25.83 4.36 25.20
CA LEU A 7 -25.53 3.87 23.84
C LEU A 7 -24.64 4.88 23.07
N ALA A 8 -24.94 6.17 23.18
CA ALA A 8 -24.16 7.24 22.56
C ALA A 8 -22.75 7.36 23.17
N LEU A 9 -22.61 7.20 24.49
CA LEU A 9 -21.31 7.20 25.17
C LEU A 9 -20.47 5.97 24.77
N PHE A 10 -21.11 4.80 24.59
CA PHE A 10 -20.43 3.58 24.16
C PHE A 10 -19.94 3.68 22.70
N ILE A 11 -20.72 4.29 21.81
CA ILE A 11 -20.33 4.57 20.42
C ILE A 11 -19.21 5.62 20.35
N PHE A 12 -19.26 6.65 21.20
CA PHE A 12 -18.21 7.67 21.28
C PHE A 12 -16.90 7.14 21.86
N VAL A 13 -16.95 6.19 22.81
CA VAL A 13 -15.75 5.51 23.35
C VAL A 13 -15.19 4.47 22.37
N LEU A 14 -16.05 3.81 21.56
CA LEU A 14 -15.62 2.89 20.50
C LEU A 14 -14.99 3.58 19.28
N PHE A 15 -15.35 4.85 19.00
CA PHE A 15 -14.84 5.62 17.86
C PHE A 15 -13.88 6.77 18.23
N GLY A 16 -13.79 7.14 19.51
CA GLY A 16 -13.12 8.36 19.96
C GLY A 16 -11.71 8.22 20.54
N LEU A 17 -11.17 7.00 20.67
CA LEU A 17 -9.87 6.77 21.33
C LEU A 17 -9.01 5.76 20.57
N SER A 18 -8.55 6.15 19.37
CA SER A 18 -7.25 5.79 18.80
C SER A 18 -7.21 6.19 17.32
N THR A 19 -6.70 7.40 17.03
CA THR A 19 -6.02 7.65 15.75
C THR A 19 -4.53 7.54 16.00
N ASP A 20 -4.06 6.35 16.36
CA ASP A 20 -2.71 5.99 15.98
C ASP A 20 -2.78 5.75 14.48
N LEU A 21 -2.34 6.75 13.71
CA LEU A 21 -1.91 6.54 12.34
C LEU A 21 -0.74 5.56 12.45
N ALA A 22 -1.02 4.27 12.43
CA ALA A 22 0.00 3.26 12.24
C ALA A 22 0.62 3.56 10.88
N SER A 23 1.80 4.18 10.89
CA SER A 23 2.70 4.22 9.76
C SER A 23 2.94 2.76 9.38
N ALA A 24 2.31 2.31 8.31
CA ALA A 24 2.64 1.03 7.71
C ALA A 24 4.09 1.15 7.21
N GLU A 25 5.02 0.68 8.03
CA GLU A 25 6.39 0.39 7.60
C GLU A 25 6.29 -0.42 6.30
N PRO A 26 7.04 -0.07 5.23
CA PRO A 26 7.05 -0.84 4.00
C PRO A 26 7.71 -2.19 4.29
N THR A 27 6.90 -3.16 4.69
CA THR A 27 7.37 -4.52 4.94
C THR A 27 7.77 -5.17 3.60
N PRO A 28 8.83 -6.00 3.58
CA PRO A 28 9.10 -6.85 2.45
C PRO A 28 7.87 -7.71 2.17
N PHE A 29 7.50 -7.87 0.90
CA PHE A 29 6.40 -8.73 0.49
C PHE A 29 6.69 -10.18 0.86
N TYR A 30 6.24 -10.62 2.03
CA TYR A 30 6.11 -12.02 2.38
C TYR A 30 4.71 -12.48 1.98
N ASP A 31 4.61 -13.69 1.42
CA ASP A 31 3.33 -14.39 1.32
C ASP A 31 2.72 -14.44 2.73
N TYR A 32 1.63 -13.69 2.94
CA TYR A 32 0.93 -13.70 4.20
C TYR A 32 0.15 -15.01 4.32
N THR A 33 0.55 -15.82 5.28
CA THR A 33 -0.20 -16.99 5.71
C THR A 33 -1.13 -16.56 6.85
N PRO A 34 -2.46 -16.54 6.64
CA PRO A 34 -3.38 -16.17 7.70
C PRO A 34 -3.36 -17.25 8.77
N LEU A 35 -3.57 -16.86 10.04
CA LEU A 35 -3.72 -17.83 11.13
C LEU A 35 -4.94 -18.75 10.93
N ALA A 36 -5.95 -18.27 10.18
CA ALA A 36 -7.13 -19.02 9.81
C ALA A 36 -7.36 -18.93 8.30
N GLU A 37 -7.28 -20.07 7.63
CA GLU A 37 -7.61 -20.21 6.22
C GLU A 37 -9.14 -20.19 6.02
N LEU A 38 -9.60 -19.34 5.10
CA LEU A 38 -11.01 -19.31 4.70
C LEU A 38 -11.19 -20.15 3.43
N PRO A 39 -12.15 -21.08 3.38
CA PRO A 39 -12.42 -21.87 2.18
C PRO A 39 -12.64 -21.00 0.94
N GLY A 40 -11.95 -21.32 -0.14
CA GLY A 40 -12.05 -20.58 -1.41
C GLY A 40 -11.28 -19.25 -1.46
N THR A 41 -10.45 -18.94 -0.46
CA THR A 41 -9.63 -17.72 -0.44
C THR A 41 -8.13 -17.95 -0.55
N THR A 42 -7.68 -19.19 -0.37
CA THR A 42 -6.27 -19.62 -0.39
C THR A 42 -5.81 -19.99 -1.80
N ARG A 43 -4.54 -19.72 -2.12
CA ARG A 43 -3.92 -20.19 -3.36
C ARG A 43 -3.57 -21.68 -3.23
N PRO A 44 -3.95 -22.53 -4.21
CA PRO A 44 -3.59 -23.94 -4.20
C PRO A 44 -2.08 -24.14 -4.07
N GLY A 45 -1.65 -25.00 -3.14
CA GLY A 45 -0.26 -25.41 -2.97
C GLY A 45 0.65 -24.47 -2.18
N THR A 46 0.19 -23.28 -1.75
CA THR A 46 1.03 -22.32 -1.00
C THR A 46 0.44 -21.86 0.34
N GLY A 47 -0.87 -22.00 0.56
CA GLY A 47 -1.54 -21.50 1.78
C GLY A 47 -1.60 -19.96 1.88
N ALA A 48 -0.98 -19.26 0.94
CA ALA A 48 -0.98 -17.80 0.87
C ALA A 48 -2.36 -17.27 0.45
N VAL A 49 -2.77 -16.15 1.06
CA VAL A 49 -4.01 -15.45 0.71
C VAL A 49 -3.72 -14.07 0.14
N ASN A 50 -4.59 -13.59 -0.74
CA ASN A 50 -4.57 -12.21 -1.23
C ASN A 50 -5.61 -11.41 -0.46
N ALA A 51 -5.29 -10.20 0.00
CA ALA A 51 -6.26 -9.30 0.63
C ALA A 51 -7.50 -9.07 -0.26
N ALA A 52 -7.31 -9.01 -1.58
CA ALA A 52 -8.36 -8.89 -2.58
C ALA A 52 -9.36 -10.05 -2.59
N THR A 53 -8.95 -11.25 -2.17
CA THR A 53 -9.83 -12.43 -2.09
C THR A 53 -10.28 -12.71 -0.66
N TYR A 54 -9.42 -12.44 0.32
CA TYR A 54 -9.64 -12.76 1.73
C TYR A 54 -10.64 -11.80 2.39
N ILE A 55 -10.53 -10.48 2.16
CA ILE A 55 -11.44 -9.48 2.77
C ILE A 55 -12.89 -9.69 2.27
N PRO A 56 -13.16 -9.80 0.96
CA PRO A 56 -14.51 -10.16 0.50
C PRO A 56 -14.98 -11.52 1.02
N GLY A 57 -14.06 -12.46 1.24
CA GLY A 57 -14.34 -13.75 1.87
C GLY A 57 -14.87 -13.62 3.30
N ILE A 58 -14.23 -12.80 4.13
CA ILE A 58 -14.69 -12.50 5.50
C ILE A 58 -16.08 -11.89 5.49
N ILE A 59 -16.32 -10.89 4.63
CA ILE A 59 -17.63 -10.21 4.56
C ILE A 59 -18.75 -11.22 4.23
N LYS A 60 -18.51 -12.11 3.26
CA LYS A 60 -19.46 -13.18 2.90
C LYS A 60 -19.66 -14.16 4.04
N LEU A 61 -18.60 -14.55 4.74
CA LEU A 61 -18.70 -15.42 5.90
C LEU A 61 -19.53 -14.77 7.01
N THR A 62 -19.28 -13.50 7.34
CA THR A 62 -20.02 -12.77 8.36
C THR A 62 -21.51 -12.69 8.03
N ILE A 63 -21.87 -12.41 6.78
CA ILE A 63 -23.29 -12.41 6.34
C ILE A 63 -23.89 -13.82 6.46
N GLY A 64 -23.14 -14.87 6.08
CA GLY A 64 -23.57 -16.25 6.23
C GLY A 64 -23.83 -16.65 7.69
N VAL A 65 -22.91 -16.29 8.59
CA VAL A 65 -23.06 -16.52 10.04
C VAL A 65 -24.25 -15.74 10.60
N ALA A 66 -24.41 -14.48 10.22
CA ALA A 66 -25.57 -13.67 10.61
C ALA A 66 -26.90 -14.30 10.15
N GLY A 67 -26.94 -14.85 8.93
CA GLY A 67 -28.09 -15.59 8.42
C GLY A 67 -28.40 -16.84 9.25
N ALA A 68 -27.40 -17.66 9.55
CA ALA A 68 -27.58 -18.87 10.36
C ALA A 68 -28.09 -18.54 11.78
N LEU A 69 -27.49 -17.55 12.44
CA LEU A 69 -27.94 -17.08 13.75
C LEU A 69 -29.35 -16.49 13.72
N SER A 70 -29.69 -15.73 12.68
CA SER A 70 -31.03 -15.19 12.49
C SER A 70 -32.08 -16.31 12.42
N VAL A 71 -31.81 -17.37 11.65
CA VAL A 71 -32.73 -18.52 11.54
C VAL A 71 -32.92 -19.20 12.89
N LEU A 72 -31.85 -19.44 13.65
CA LEU A 72 -31.93 -20.04 14.98
C LEU A 72 -32.79 -19.20 15.94
N MET A 73 -32.60 -17.88 15.96
CA MET A 73 -33.36 -16.98 16.81
C MET A 73 -34.85 -16.91 16.41
N ILE A 74 -35.14 -17.00 15.11
CA ILE A 74 -36.52 -17.09 14.60
C ILE A 74 -37.18 -18.40 15.05
N ILE A 75 -36.47 -19.53 14.99
CA ILE A 75 -36.99 -20.82 15.47
C ILE A 75 -37.30 -20.74 16.96
N PHE A 76 -36.38 -20.24 17.79
CA PHE A 76 -36.63 -20.08 19.22
C PHE A 76 -37.79 -19.15 19.54
N GLY A 77 -37.90 -18.02 18.83
CA GLY A 77 -39.05 -17.12 18.95
C GLY A 77 -40.36 -17.78 18.51
N GLY A 78 -40.34 -18.57 17.43
CA GLY A 78 -41.50 -19.30 16.93
C GLY A 78 -42.00 -20.34 17.93
N ILE A 79 -41.09 -21.14 18.50
CA ILE A 79 -41.42 -22.11 19.55
C ILE A 79 -42.00 -21.38 20.77
N GLN A 80 -41.34 -20.30 21.24
CA GLN A 80 -41.82 -19.50 22.36
C GLN A 80 -43.24 -18.96 22.12
N TYR A 81 -43.54 -18.49 20.90
CA TYR A 81 -44.85 -17.97 20.54
C TYR A 81 -45.95 -19.04 20.58
N MET A 82 -45.63 -20.26 20.15
CA MET A 82 -46.56 -21.41 20.11
C MET A 82 -46.78 -22.03 21.50
N SER A 83 -45.75 -22.03 22.34
CA SER A 83 -45.80 -22.71 23.66
C SER A 83 -46.30 -21.83 24.80
N THR A 84 -46.55 -20.54 24.58
CA THR A 84 -47.02 -19.61 25.61
C THR A 84 -48.45 -19.11 25.34
N ASP A 85 -49.29 -19.20 26.38
CA ASP A 85 -50.64 -18.63 26.39
C ASP A 85 -50.66 -17.19 26.94
N ALA A 86 -49.58 -16.77 27.62
CA ALA A 86 -49.48 -15.43 28.16
C ALA A 86 -49.25 -14.39 27.04
N ILE A 87 -50.01 -13.30 27.08
CA ILE A 87 -49.89 -12.19 26.13
C ILE A 87 -48.46 -11.61 26.13
N SER A 88 -47.85 -11.48 27.31
CA SER A 88 -46.45 -11.02 27.47
C SER A 88 -45.47 -11.95 26.76
N GLY A 89 -45.58 -13.27 26.98
CA GLY A 89 -44.71 -14.26 26.31
C GLY A 89 -44.83 -14.22 24.78
N LYS A 90 -46.04 -13.96 24.25
CA LYS A 90 -46.26 -13.78 22.81
C LYS A 90 -45.63 -12.48 22.29
N SER A 91 -45.66 -11.41 23.08
CA SER A 91 -45.01 -10.14 22.74
C SER A 91 -43.49 -10.30 22.68
N ASP A 92 -42.90 -10.92 23.70
CA ASP A 92 -41.45 -11.15 23.79
C ASP A 92 -40.95 -12.03 22.64
N ALA A 93 -41.74 -13.05 22.28
CA ALA A 93 -41.45 -13.92 21.14
C ALA A 93 -41.42 -13.14 19.81
N LYS A 94 -42.41 -12.23 19.60
CA LYS A 94 -42.44 -11.37 18.42
C LYS A 94 -41.25 -10.41 18.38
N GLU A 95 -40.90 -9.81 19.51
CA GLU A 95 -39.74 -8.92 19.61
C GLU A 95 -38.45 -9.66 19.27
N ARG A 96 -38.27 -10.89 19.78
CA ARG A 96 -37.11 -11.73 19.44
C ARG A 96 -37.02 -12.01 17.94
N ILE A 97 -38.14 -12.35 17.30
CA ILE A 97 -38.21 -12.58 15.85
C ILE A 97 -37.87 -11.29 15.09
N GLN A 98 -38.44 -10.15 15.49
CA GLN A 98 -38.19 -8.85 14.88
C GLN A 98 -36.72 -8.45 14.99
N ASN A 99 -36.12 -8.60 16.17
CA ASN A 99 -34.72 -8.27 16.39
C ASN A 99 -33.78 -9.15 15.54
N ALA A 100 -34.11 -10.43 15.36
CA ALA A 100 -33.36 -11.31 14.45
C ALA A 100 -33.44 -10.81 13.00
N ILE A 101 -34.64 -10.46 12.54
CA ILE A 101 -34.86 -9.92 11.19
C ILE A 101 -34.10 -8.59 11.00
N TYR A 102 -34.20 -7.66 11.95
CA TYR A 102 -33.50 -6.38 11.86
C TYR A 102 -31.98 -6.56 11.86
N GLY A 103 -31.43 -7.48 12.65
CA GLY A 103 -30.01 -7.81 12.61
C GLY A 103 -29.56 -8.32 11.25
N LEU A 104 -30.33 -9.22 10.64
CA LEU A 104 -30.02 -9.74 9.30
C LEU A 104 -30.14 -8.67 8.22
N VAL A 105 -31.21 -7.85 8.27
CA VAL A 105 -31.41 -6.72 7.36
C VAL A 105 -30.28 -5.71 7.49
N LEU A 106 -29.76 -5.46 8.70
CA LEU A 106 -28.63 -4.56 8.89
C LEU A 106 -27.35 -5.13 8.24
N ALA A 107 -27.07 -6.42 8.44
CA ALA A 107 -25.91 -7.07 7.84
C ALA A 107 -25.94 -7.04 6.30
N ILE A 108 -27.07 -7.44 5.70
CA ILE A 108 -27.25 -7.43 4.23
C ILE A 108 -27.35 -5.99 3.71
N GLY A 109 -28.04 -5.12 4.45
CA GLY A 109 -28.23 -3.72 4.11
C GLY A 109 -26.92 -2.95 4.05
N SER A 110 -26.02 -3.18 5.01
CA SER A 110 -24.67 -2.59 5.00
C SER A 110 -23.91 -2.92 3.70
N TYR A 111 -23.88 -4.21 3.32
CA TYR A 111 -23.29 -4.64 2.05
C TYR A 111 -24.00 -4.03 0.84
N THR A 112 -25.33 -4.03 0.85
CA THR A 112 -26.15 -3.56 -0.26
C THR A 112 -25.95 -2.06 -0.49
N ILE A 113 -25.94 -1.25 0.56
CA ILE A 113 -25.72 0.20 0.46
C ILE A 113 -24.34 0.49 -0.16
N LEU A 114 -23.29 -0.16 0.34
CA LEU A 114 -21.94 -0.01 -0.22
C LEU A 114 -21.92 -0.40 -1.71
N TYR A 115 -22.51 -1.54 -2.05
CA TYR A 115 -22.57 -2.03 -3.43
C TYR A 115 -23.38 -1.12 -4.36
N THR A 116 -24.49 -0.56 -3.88
CA THR A 116 -25.37 0.33 -4.65
C THR A 116 -24.74 1.70 -4.89
N ILE A 117 -24.05 2.27 -3.90
CA ILE A 117 -23.36 3.56 -4.08
C ILE A 117 -22.16 3.38 -5.02
N ASN A 118 -21.32 2.38 -4.74
CA ASN A 118 -20.19 2.07 -5.60
C ASN A 118 -19.75 0.60 -5.42
N PRO A 119 -19.86 -0.25 -6.45
CA PRO A 119 -19.44 -1.65 -6.34
C PRO A 119 -17.94 -1.80 -6.05
N ASN A 120 -17.14 -0.75 -6.27
CA ASN A 120 -15.71 -0.74 -5.94
C ASN A 120 -15.44 -0.69 -4.44
N PHE A 121 -16.41 -0.34 -3.58
CA PHE A 121 -16.21 -0.37 -2.13
C PHE A 121 -16.19 -1.79 -1.56
N VAL A 122 -16.81 -2.75 -2.25
CA VAL A 122 -16.78 -4.17 -1.87
C VAL A 122 -15.82 -4.99 -2.73
N LYS A 123 -15.35 -4.44 -3.85
CA LYS A 123 -14.25 -4.99 -4.64
C LYS A 123 -12.94 -4.40 -4.13
N ILE A 124 -12.28 -5.14 -3.26
CA ILE A 124 -10.93 -4.79 -2.82
C ILE A 124 -9.95 -5.15 -3.94
N ASP A 125 -9.67 -4.21 -4.82
CA ASP A 125 -8.50 -4.23 -5.69
C ASP A 125 -7.54 -3.17 -5.16
N LEU A 126 -6.49 -3.61 -4.47
CA LEU A 126 -5.57 -2.68 -3.84
C LEU A 126 -4.69 -1.94 -4.86
N GLY A 127 -4.85 -2.17 -6.18
CA GLY A 127 -4.07 -1.48 -7.21
C GLY A 127 -2.57 -1.62 -6.98
N LEU A 128 -2.16 -2.59 -6.16
CA LEU A 128 -0.78 -2.93 -5.91
C LEU A 128 -0.40 -3.69 -7.16
N THR A 129 -0.03 -2.94 -8.19
CA THR A 129 0.70 -3.50 -9.31
C THR A 129 1.79 -4.32 -8.66
N ARG A 130 1.72 -5.64 -8.88
CA ARG A 130 2.87 -6.49 -8.63
C ARG A 130 3.93 -5.93 -9.54
N TYR A 131 4.71 -5.02 -8.99
CA TYR A 131 6.04 -4.83 -9.47
C TYR A 131 6.76 -6.10 -9.02
N ALA A 132 6.47 -7.22 -9.70
CA ALA A 132 7.46 -8.25 -9.86
C ALA A 132 8.60 -7.48 -10.50
N PRO A 133 9.71 -7.23 -9.79
CA PRO A 133 10.89 -6.83 -10.53
C PRO A 133 11.01 -7.87 -11.64
N PRO A 134 11.24 -7.46 -12.90
CA PRO A 134 11.66 -8.42 -13.89
C PRO A 134 12.76 -9.19 -13.19
N VAL A 135 12.60 -10.50 -13.09
CA VAL A 135 13.69 -11.37 -12.72
C VAL A 135 14.67 -11.15 -13.84
N ILE A 136 15.54 -10.17 -13.69
CA ILE A 136 16.85 -10.23 -14.28
C ILE A 136 17.43 -11.37 -13.47
N GLU A 137 17.20 -12.60 -13.96
CA GLU A 137 18.09 -13.71 -13.68
C GLU A 137 19.50 -13.13 -13.77
N ASN A 138 20.38 -13.54 -12.87
CA ASN A 138 21.76 -13.07 -12.83
C ASN A 138 22.56 -13.50 -14.09
N THR A 139 22.04 -13.33 -15.29
CA THR A 139 22.83 -12.91 -16.43
C THR A 139 23.14 -11.44 -16.20
N ALA A 140 24.35 -11.16 -15.73
CA ALA A 140 25.00 -9.91 -16.04
C ALA A 140 24.76 -9.65 -17.54
N GLY A 141 23.85 -8.71 -17.84
CA GLY A 141 23.37 -8.49 -19.19
C GLY A 141 24.57 -8.14 -20.05
N GLN A 142 24.78 -8.94 -21.10
CA GLN A 142 25.84 -8.68 -22.06
C GLN A 142 25.63 -7.28 -22.65
N ILE A 143 26.68 -6.46 -22.67
CA ILE A 143 26.66 -5.13 -23.29
C ILE A 143 26.09 -5.26 -24.72
N GLY A 144 25.15 -4.39 -25.07
CA GLY A 144 24.49 -4.34 -26.37
C GLY A 144 23.17 -5.09 -26.47
N GLN A 145 22.70 -5.78 -25.42
CA GLN A 145 21.36 -6.38 -25.41
C GLN A 145 20.27 -5.31 -25.27
N PRO A 146 19.09 -5.48 -25.90
CA PRO A 146 17.99 -4.53 -25.80
C PRO A 146 17.56 -4.27 -24.36
N TRP A 147 17.30 -3.01 -24.05
CA TRP A 147 16.77 -2.55 -22.78
C TRP A 147 15.27 -2.27 -22.89
N PRO A 148 14.44 -2.67 -21.91
CA PRO A 148 12.99 -2.48 -22.00
C PRO A 148 12.55 -1.02 -21.93
N GLU A 149 11.36 -0.75 -22.49
CA GLU A 149 10.70 0.55 -22.42
C GLU A 149 10.21 0.88 -21.00
N ASP A 150 10.24 2.16 -20.62
CA ASP A 150 9.90 2.64 -19.29
C ASP A 150 8.72 3.61 -19.21
N ASP A 151 7.92 3.70 -20.29
CA ASP A 151 6.83 4.65 -20.47
C ASP A 151 5.86 4.71 -19.28
N GLY A 152 5.54 3.58 -18.67
CA GLY A 152 4.65 3.53 -17.50
C GLY A 152 5.19 4.32 -16.30
N ASN A 153 6.41 4.02 -15.88
CA ASN A 153 7.05 4.72 -14.75
C ASN A 153 7.32 6.18 -15.10
N ARG A 154 7.77 6.44 -16.34
CA ARG A 154 8.02 7.78 -16.84
C ARG A 154 6.76 8.64 -16.88
N ALA A 155 5.61 8.09 -17.28
CA ALA A 155 4.34 8.79 -17.29
C ALA A 155 3.88 9.15 -15.87
N ILE A 156 4.01 8.23 -14.90
CA ILE A 156 3.66 8.48 -13.50
C ILE A 156 4.51 9.62 -12.92
N LEU A 157 5.83 9.59 -13.14
CA LEU A 157 6.73 10.63 -12.64
C LEU A 157 6.43 12.00 -13.26
N ARG A 158 6.20 12.05 -14.58
CA ARG A 158 5.84 13.29 -15.29
C ARG A 158 4.50 13.86 -14.82
N ALA A 159 3.49 13.02 -14.59
CA ALA A 159 2.19 13.45 -14.07
C ALA A 159 2.31 14.13 -12.69
N ASN A 160 3.34 13.77 -11.92
CA ASN A 160 3.62 14.34 -10.61
C ASN A 160 4.72 15.41 -10.64
N THR A 161 5.03 15.99 -11.82
CA THR A 161 6.03 17.06 -11.96
C THR A 161 7.44 16.65 -11.48
N ILE A 162 7.79 15.38 -11.65
CA ILE A 162 9.14 14.86 -11.41
C ILE A 162 9.82 14.66 -12.76
N GLY A 163 10.93 15.38 -12.96
CA GLY A 163 11.70 15.35 -14.19
C GLY A 163 12.62 14.13 -14.29
N ILE A 164 13.00 13.78 -15.52
CA ILE A 164 14.08 12.84 -15.82
C ILE A 164 14.97 13.56 -16.84
N ASN A 165 16.27 13.64 -16.59
CA ASN A 165 17.20 14.42 -17.40
C ASN A 165 17.38 13.89 -18.83
N ASN A 166 17.22 12.59 -19.06
CA ASN A 166 17.40 11.96 -20.36
C ASN A 166 16.23 11.05 -20.75
N SER A 167 16.21 10.64 -22.02
CA SER A 167 15.33 9.57 -22.51
C SER A 167 15.72 8.21 -21.93
N ASN A 168 14.83 7.22 -22.12
CA ASN A 168 15.11 5.84 -21.74
C ASN A 168 16.35 5.30 -22.48
N CYS A 169 17.02 4.32 -21.88
CA CYS A 169 18.10 3.58 -22.51
C CYS A 169 17.52 2.58 -23.53
N VAL A 170 18.23 2.34 -24.63
CA VAL A 170 17.78 1.41 -25.67
C VAL A 170 18.46 0.05 -25.54
N SER A 171 19.69 0.04 -25.03
CA SER A 171 20.48 -1.17 -24.82
C SER A 171 21.29 -1.11 -23.52
N ILE A 172 21.62 -2.29 -22.99
CA ILE A 172 22.53 -2.44 -21.85
C ILE A 172 23.92 -1.94 -22.26
N GLY A 173 24.49 -1.03 -21.48
CA GLY A 173 25.79 -0.40 -21.77
C GLY A 173 25.68 0.99 -22.39
N ASP A 174 24.47 1.44 -22.76
CA ASP A 174 24.25 2.80 -23.25
C ASP A 174 24.70 3.84 -22.20
N LYS A 175 25.24 4.96 -22.71
CA LYS A 175 25.59 6.14 -21.91
C LYS A 175 24.68 7.30 -22.31
N ASN A 176 24.54 8.30 -21.44
CA ASN A 176 23.70 9.49 -21.66
C ASN A 176 22.21 9.19 -21.82
N CYS A 177 21.74 8.11 -21.22
CA CYS A 177 20.33 7.81 -21.04
C CYS A 177 20.03 7.74 -19.53
N THR A 178 18.74 7.80 -19.19
CA THR A 178 18.29 7.65 -17.81
C THR A 178 17.03 6.81 -17.81
N SER A 179 17.24 5.53 -17.56
CA SER A 179 16.20 4.51 -17.51
C SER A 179 15.54 4.50 -16.13
N VAL A 180 14.22 4.60 -16.12
CA VAL A 180 13.39 4.31 -14.94
C VAL A 180 12.63 3.00 -15.12
N TYR A 181 13.06 2.16 -16.07
CA TYR A 181 12.47 0.86 -16.31
C TYR A 181 12.57 0.04 -15.04
N GLY A 182 11.41 -0.29 -14.50
CA GLY A 182 11.41 -1.12 -13.35
C GLY A 182 11.94 -0.49 -12.06
N MET A 183 11.96 0.84 -12.01
CA MET A 183 12.05 1.57 -10.75
C MET A 183 10.93 1.11 -9.82
N SER A 184 11.28 0.78 -8.58
CA SER A 184 10.31 0.26 -7.62
C SER A 184 9.26 1.32 -7.26
N SER A 185 8.02 0.88 -7.04
CA SER A 185 6.92 1.73 -6.56
C SER A 185 7.27 2.44 -5.25
N ARG A 186 8.17 1.86 -4.45
CA ARG A 186 8.70 2.48 -3.24
C ARG A 186 9.45 3.79 -3.53
N ILE A 187 10.34 3.79 -4.53
CA ILE A 187 11.04 5.00 -4.97
C ILE A 187 10.03 5.99 -5.55
N ILE A 188 9.19 5.55 -6.49
CA ILE A 188 8.23 6.44 -7.17
C ILE A 188 7.32 7.14 -6.16
N ASN A 189 6.71 6.39 -5.23
CA ASN A 189 5.80 6.96 -4.23
C ASN A 189 6.53 7.87 -3.25
N ALA A 190 7.77 7.56 -2.88
CA ALA A 190 8.56 8.44 -2.02
C ALA A 190 8.92 9.77 -2.72
N LEU A 191 9.27 9.73 -4.02
CA LEU A 191 9.51 10.95 -4.79
C LEU A 191 8.24 11.78 -4.97
N ILE A 192 7.07 11.14 -5.15
CA ILE A 192 5.77 11.84 -5.20
C ILE A 192 5.51 12.55 -3.87
N ARG A 193 5.61 11.84 -2.73
CA ARG A 193 5.43 12.46 -1.40
C ARG A 193 6.43 13.57 -1.12
N LEU A 194 7.69 13.40 -1.55
CA LEU A 194 8.70 14.45 -1.45
C LEU A 194 8.30 15.68 -2.27
N LYS A 195 7.76 15.49 -3.48
CA LYS A 195 7.28 16.59 -4.34
C LYS A 195 6.07 17.31 -3.73
N GLU A 196 5.15 16.57 -3.13
CA GLU A 196 4.00 17.13 -2.41
C GLU A 196 4.44 17.92 -1.17
N ALA A 197 5.40 17.40 -0.40
CA ALA A 197 5.94 18.06 0.79
C ALA A 197 6.80 19.28 0.44
N CYS A 198 7.45 19.28 -0.72
CA CYS A 198 8.20 20.42 -1.24
C CYS A 198 7.78 20.79 -2.67
N PRO A 199 6.67 21.54 -2.83
CA PRO A 199 6.19 21.94 -4.16
C PRO A 199 7.21 22.76 -4.96
N THR A 200 8.05 23.54 -4.28
CA THR A 200 9.11 24.36 -4.89
C THR A 200 10.37 23.59 -5.26
N CYS A 201 10.55 22.36 -4.76
CA CYS A 201 11.72 21.54 -5.08
C CYS A 201 11.68 21.10 -6.53
N LEU A 202 12.78 21.30 -7.25
CA LEU A 202 12.95 20.77 -8.61
C LEU A 202 13.51 19.36 -8.53
N LEU A 203 12.64 18.36 -8.50
CA LEU A 203 13.04 16.96 -8.52
C LEU A 203 13.32 16.52 -9.96
N THR A 204 14.58 16.19 -10.24
CA THR A 204 15.00 15.63 -11.52
C THR A 204 15.84 14.39 -11.28
N ILE A 205 15.38 13.24 -11.75
CA ILE A 205 16.15 11.99 -11.73
C ILE A 205 17.29 12.11 -12.74
N THR A 206 18.50 11.81 -12.28
CA THR A 206 19.73 11.84 -13.08
C THR A 206 20.35 10.47 -13.30
N GLY A 207 19.94 9.49 -12.50
CA GLY A 207 20.39 8.11 -12.56
C GLY A 207 19.30 7.19 -12.02
N GLY A 208 18.93 6.16 -12.77
CA GLY A 208 17.83 5.27 -12.42
C GLY A 208 18.27 3.82 -12.29
N THR A 209 17.82 2.97 -13.21
CA THR A 209 18.00 1.51 -13.18
C THR A 209 19.11 0.99 -14.09
N GLU A 210 19.97 1.88 -14.60
CA GLU A 210 21.11 1.60 -15.48
C GLU A 210 22.33 1.06 -14.73
N TYR A 211 22.23 -0.16 -14.22
CA TYR A 211 23.24 -0.77 -13.35
C TYR A 211 24.66 -0.83 -13.95
N TRP A 212 24.78 -0.87 -15.27
CA TRP A 212 26.06 -0.97 -15.98
C TRP A 212 26.91 0.31 -15.90
N LEU A 213 26.34 1.44 -15.46
CA LEU A 213 27.09 2.67 -15.17
C LEU A 213 27.64 2.72 -13.74
N HIS A 214 27.36 1.69 -12.93
CA HIS A 214 27.75 1.61 -11.53
C HIS A 214 28.57 0.35 -11.25
N SER A 215 29.10 0.24 -10.03
CA SER A 215 29.87 -0.93 -9.59
C SER A 215 29.01 -2.20 -9.55
N GLU A 216 29.68 -3.35 -9.61
CA GLU A 216 29.03 -4.65 -9.45
C GLU A 216 28.20 -4.71 -8.14
N GLY A 217 27.01 -5.30 -8.20
CA GLY A 217 26.08 -5.39 -7.06
C GLY A 217 25.30 -4.11 -6.73
N THR A 218 25.44 -3.06 -7.55
CA THR A 218 24.67 -1.81 -7.42
C THR A 218 23.16 -2.04 -7.31
N GLN A 219 22.49 -1.16 -6.56
CA GLN A 219 21.04 -1.12 -6.46
C GLN A 219 20.40 -0.15 -7.48
N HIS A 220 21.18 0.43 -8.40
CA HIS A 220 20.68 1.09 -9.61
C HIS A 220 20.23 0.07 -10.66
N ARG A 221 19.25 -0.76 -10.32
CA ARG A 221 18.76 -1.85 -11.17
C ARG A 221 17.24 -1.95 -11.08
N PRO A 222 16.56 -2.60 -12.03
CA PRO A 222 15.13 -2.88 -11.90
C PRO A 222 14.85 -3.64 -10.60
N GLY A 223 13.87 -3.17 -9.81
CA GLY A 223 13.60 -3.68 -8.45
C GLY A 223 14.55 -3.21 -7.36
N GLY A 224 15.58 -2.47 -7.75
CA GLY A 224 16.50 -1.83 -6.84
C GLY A 224 15.82 -0.75 -5.99
N ARG A 225 16.61 -0.26 -5.03
CA ARG A 225 16.16 0.64 -3.97
C ARG A 225 16.89 1.99 -4.01
N VAL A 226 17.57 2.28 -5.11
CA VAL A 226 18.42 3.47 -5.25
C VAL A 226 18.06 4.27 -6.48
N VAL A 227 18.14 5.59 -6.37
CA VAL A 227 17.93 6.56 -7.44
C VAL A 227 18.85 7.76 -7.23
N ASP A 228 19.37 8.34 -8.32
CA ASP A 228 20.12 9.57 -8.27
C ASP A 228 19.23 10.75 -8.65
N LEU A 229 19.26 11.81 -7.83
CA LEU A 229 18.56 13.06 -8.09
C LEU A 229 19.58 14.18 -8.31
N ARG A 230 19.25 15.12 -9.18
CA ARG A 230 20.01 16.37 -9.35
C ARG A 230 20.11 17.11 -8.01
N LEU A 231 21.29 17.67 -7.72
CA LEU A 231 21.41 18.63 -6.63
C LEU A 231 20.57 19.88 -6.94
N ASP A 232 19.69 20.21 -6.01
CA ASP A 232 18.85 21.40 -6.06
C ASP A 232 18.88 22.12 -4.71
N SER A 233 18.96 23.44 -4.75
CA SER A 233 19.09 24.26 -3.54
C SER A 233 17.82 24.24 -2.67
N GLN A 234 16.63 24.16 -3.28
CA GLN A 234 15.37 24.09 -2.54
C GLN A 234 15.25 22.73 -1.85
N LEU A 235 15.62 21.66 -2.54
CA LEU A 235 15.67 20.32 -1.96
C LEU A 235 16.69 20.24 -0.81
N PHE A 236 17.88 20.81 -0.98
CA PHE A 236 18.88 20.86 0.10
C PHE A 236 18.31 21.56 1.34
N ASN A 237 17.77 22.77 1.18
CA ASN A 237 17.21 23.54 2.29
C ASN A 237 16.03 22.83 2.95
N PHE A 238 15.19 22.15 2.15
CA PHE A 238 14.07 21.36 2.64
C PHE A 238 14.55 20.18 3.50
N LEU A 239 15.53 19.42 3.03
CA LEU A 239 16.10 18.28 3.74
C LEU A 239 16.85 18.72 5.01
N GLU A 240 17.55 19.85 4.96
CA GLU A 240 18.22 20.40 6.13
C GLU A 240 17.25 20.83 7.22
N LYS A 241 16.09 21.38 6.83
CA LYS A 241 15.06 21.84 7.77
C LYS A 241 14.19 20.71 8.31
N ASN A 242 13.82 19.73 7.48
CA ASN A 242 12.79 18.75 7.79
C ASN A 242 13.31 17.31 7.94
N GLY A 243 14.54 17.03 7.50
CA GLY A 243 15.20 15.74 7.64
C GLY A 243 16.14 15.69 8.84
N PHE A 244 16.73 14.52 9.05
CA PHE A 244 17.75 14.29 10.09
C PHE A 244 19.14 14.15 9.45
N LYS A 245 20.12 14.92 9.93
CA LYS A 245 21.53 14.73 9.53
C LYS A 245 22.02 13.38 10.07
N SER A 246 22.65 12.58 9.21
CA SER A 246 23.13 11.23 9.56
C SER A 246 24.62 11.07 9.24
N GLU A 247 25.39 10.58 10.22
CA GLU A 247 26.83 10.35 10.09
C GLU A 247 27.19 8.90 9.73
N GLY A 248 26.19 8.01 9.53
CA GLY A 248 26.43 6.60 9.22
C GLY A 248 27.07 6.36 7.84
N THR A 249 27.41 5.10 7.51
CA THR A 249 27.93 4.72 6.17
C THR A 249 26.90 3.99 5.31
N GLY A 250 25.66 3.88 5.78
CA GLY A 250 24.58 3.28 4.99
C GLY A 250 24.34 4.07 3.70
N CYS A 251 23.93 3.37 2.64
CA CYS A 251 23.70 3.86 1.26
C CYS A 251 24.96 3.96 0.40
N THR A 252 25.67 5.09 0.44
CA THR A 252 26.97 5.30 -0.22
C THR A 252 27.86 6.23 0.61
N THR A 253 29.10 6.46 0.18
CA THR A 253 30.02 7.44 0.76
C THR A 253 29.75 8.83 0.17
N GLY A 254 29.66 9.87 1.01
CA GLY A 254 29.44 11.23 0.53
C GLY A 254 29.63 12.29 1.61
N SER A 255 29.51 13.56 1.22
CA SER A 255 29.87 14.70 2.07
C SER A 255 28.75 15.13 3.02
N GLN A 256 27.50 15.08 2.56
CA GLN A 256 26.33 15.50 3.31
C GLN A 256 25.28 14.39 3.23
N ARG A 257 24.67 14.05 4.38
CA ARG A 257 23.64 13.00 4.43
C ARG A 257 22.45 13.44 5.26
N PHE A 258 21.28 13.26 4.67
CA PHE A 258 19.99 13.52 5.30
C PHE A 258 19.10 12.29 5.21
N VAL A 259 18.32 12.02 6.26
CA VAL A 259 17.28 11.00 6.27
C VAL A 259 15.93 11.69 6.31
N TYR A 260 15.06 11.37 5.36
CA TYR A 260 13.71 11.93 5.26
C TYR A 260 12.77 10.90 4.60
N ASP A 261 11.60 10.69 5.20
CA ASP A 261 10.54 9.80 4.69
C ASP A 261 11.04 8.40 4.26
N GLY A 262 11.90 7.80 5.08
CA GLY A 262 12.49 6.48 4.84
C GLY A 262 13.56 6.44 3.74
N GLY A 263 13.92 7.57 3.13
CA GLY A 263 15.02 7.72 2.19
C GLY A 263 16.26 8.33 2.84
N THR A 264 17.44 7.81 2.51
CA THR A 264 18.75 8.37 2.86
C THR A 264 19.33 9.07 1.65
N TYR A 265 19.41 10.40 1.71
CA TYR A 265 19.92 11.28 0.66
C TYR A 265 21.38 11.59 0.95
N VAL A 266 22.28 11.12 0.10
CA VAL A 266 23.72 11.34 0.24
C VAL A 266 24.20 12.23 -0.90
N ASN A 267 24.82 13.36 -0.58
CA ASN A 267 25.49 14.19 -1.57
C ASN A 267 26.79 13.48 -1.97
N GLU A 268 26.72 12.76 -3.08
CA GLU A 268 27.82 11.99 -3.62
C GLU A 268 28.60 12.85 -4.62
N THR A 269 29.90 12.97 -4.38
CA THR A 269 30.82 13.71 -5.24
C THR A 269 31.96 12.78 -5.62
N ILE A 270 31.84 12.14 -6.80
CA ILE A 270 32.84 11.24 -7.36
C ILE A 270 33.59 11.95 -8.48
N ALA A 271 34.90 11.76 -8.55
CA ALA A 271 35.72 12.29 -9.64
C ALA A 271 35.23 11.77 -11.00
N GLY A 272 34.90 12.69 -11.91
CA GLY A 272 34.41 12.36 -13.25
C GLY A 272 32.89 12.34 -13.41
N ASN A 273 32.13 12.47 -12.31
CA ASN A 273 30.67 12.59 -12.34
C ASN A 273 30.21 13.95 -11.78
N SER A 274 29.09 14.45 -12.28
CA SER A 274 28.48 15.64 -11.69
C SER A 274 27.94 15.31 -10.29
N PRO A 275 28.11 16.20 -9.30
CA PRO A 275 27.54 16.01 -7.98
C PRO A 275 26.02 15.80 -8.05
N HIS A 276 25.53 14.83 -7.28
CA HIS A 276 24.12 14.46 -7.25
C HIS A 276 23.75 13.92 -5.86
N TRP A 277 22.44 13.85 -5.60
CA TRP A 277 21.91 13.12 -4.47
C TRP A 277 21.81 11.65 -4.84
N HIS A 278 22.62 10.81 -4.22
CA HIS A 278 22.44 9.38 -4.25
C HIS A 278 21.47 8.98 -3.14
N VAL A 279 20.28 8.50 -3.52
CA VAL A 279 19.17 8.28 -2.58
C VAL A 279 18.89 6.79 -2.44
N CYS A 280 19.05 6.25 -1.24
CA CYS A 280 18.68 4.88 -0.92
C CYS A 280 17.42 4.85 -0.06
N PHE A 281 16.45 4.05 -0.47
CA PHE A 281 15.27 3.73 0.33
C PHE A 281 15.49 2.41 1.03
#